data_AF-A0A1Q8B3Q6-F1
#
_entry.id   AF-A0A1Q8B3Q6-F1
#
_cell.length_a   1.000
_cell.length_b   1.000
_cell.length_c   1.000
_cell.angle_alpha   90.00
_cell.angle_beta   90.00
_cell.angle_gamma   90.00
#
_symmetry.space_group_name_H-M   'P 1'
#
loop_
_entity.id
_entity.type
_entity.pdbx_description
1 polymer ?
#
loop_
_entity_poly.entity_id
_entity_poly.type
_entity_poly.pdbx_seq_one_letter_code
_entity_poly.pdbx_strand_id
1 'polypeptide(L)' 'MWKKDGTSDIYLVTRVYDEALSTVAVLRKSGAEQEALIRVRIGRNAQGQTLPGFSPAVQDERL' A
#
# COMPACT_ATOMS: atom_id res chain seq x y z
N MET A 1 -2.64 -6.48 -2.01
CA MET A 1 -3.60 -5.58 -1.34
C MET A 1 -3.02 -5.17 0.00
N TRP A 2 -3.36 -3.97 0.49
CA TRP A 2 -2.77 -3.41 1.71
C TRP A 2 -3.86 -2.97 2.67
N LYS A 3 -3.77 -3.40 3.93
CA LYS A 3 -4.65 -2.93 5.01
C LYS A 3 -4.01 -1.71 5.67
N LYS A 4 -4.76 -0.64 5.87
CA LYS A 4 -4.26 0.53 6.61
C LYS A 4 -4.21 0.19 8.10
N ASP A 5 -3.05 0.39 8.72
CA ASP A 5 -2.82 0.02 10.11
C ASP A 5 -3.80 0.76 11.04
N GLY A 6 -4.27 0.06 12.08
CA GLY A 6 -5.28 0.59 13.00
C GLY A 6 -6.70 0.68 12.41
N THR A 7 -6.93 0.21 11.18
CA THR A 7 -8.26 0.19 10.55
C THR A 7 -8.54 -1.17 9.87
N SER A 8 -9.80 -1.38 9.48
CA SER A 8 -10.19 -2.48 8.58
C SER A 8 -10.21 -2.06 7.10
N ASP A 9 -9.73 -0.86 6.77
CA ASP A 9 -9.76 -0.35 5.42
C ASP A 9 -8.71 -1.04 4.54
N ILE A 10 -9.15 -1.53 3.38
CA ILE A 10 -8.30 -2.16 2.37
C ILE A 10 -8.05 -1.21 1.21
N TYR A 11 -6.81 -1.19 0.75
CA TYR A 11 -6.34 -0.37 -0.34
C TYR A 11 -5.65 -1.21 -1.42
N LEU A 12 -5.86 -0.80 -2.67
CA LEU A 12 -5.19 -1.36 -3.84
C LEU A 12 -4.15 -0.38 -4.35
N VAL A 13 -2.94 -0.86 -4.61
CA VAL A 13 -1.94 -0.08 -5.36
C VAL A 13 -2.39 -0.05 -6.81
N THR A 14 -2.64 1.14 -7.34
CA THR A 14 -3.11 1.34 -8.72
C THR A 14 -2.00 1.83 -9.64
N ARG A 15 -0.99 2.52 -9.09
CA ARG A 15 0.21 2.98 -9.81
C ARG A 15 1.41 2.97 -8.89
N VAL A 16 2.59 2.79 -9.46
CA VAL A 16 3.88 2.98 -8.80
C VAL A 16 4.71 3.92 -9.67
N TYR A 17 5.24 4.97 -9.05
CA TYR A 17 6.13 5.93 -9.69
C TYR A 17 7.52 5.79 -9.08
N ASP A 18 8.54 5.63 -9.93
CA ASP A 18 9.93 5.75 -9.52
C ASP A 18 10.38 7.19 -9.82
N GLU A 19 10.58 7.96 -8.77
CA GLU A 19 11.11 9.32 -8.83
C GLU A 19 12.60 9.27 -8.46
N ALA A 20 13.38 10.28 -8.87
CA ALA A 20 14.84 10.29 -8.74
C ALA A 20 15.39 9.93 -7.35
N LEU A 21 14.64 10.19 -6.26
CA LEU A 21 15.04 9.93 -4.88
C LEU A 21 14.13 8.96 -4.13
N SER A 22 12.98 8.58 -4.69
CA SER A 22 12.04 7.69 -4.00
C SER A 22 11.05 7.02 -4.93
N THR A 23 10.66 5.81 -4.56
CA THR A 23 9.52 5.14 -5.20
C THR A 23 8.24 5.48 -4.42
N VAL A 24 7.16 5.84 -5.12
CA VAL A 24 5.87 6.22 -4.55
C VAL A 24 4.78 5.31 -5.09
N ALA A 25 3.98 4.72 -4.20
CA ALA A 25 2.75 4.01 -4.54
C ALA A 25 1.55 4.96 -4.51
N VAL A 26 0.67 4.86 -5.50
CA VAL A 26 -0.66 5.46 -5.47
C VAL A 26 -1.65 4.37 -5.09
N LEU A 27 -2.44 4.62 -4.06
CA LEU A 27 -3.42 3.67 -3.56
C LEU A 27 -4.84 4.22 -3.70
N ARG A 28 -5.76 3.29 -3.94
CA ARG A 28 -7.21 3.52 -3.97
C ARG A 28 -7.88 2.68 -2.87
N LYS A 29 -8.78 3.28 -2.12
CA LYS A 29 -9.58 2.56 -1.11
C LYS A 29 -10.55 1.60 -1.81
N SER A 30 -10.57 0.35 -1.37
CA SER A 30 -11.48 -0.67 -1.90
C SER A 30 -12.92 -0.32 -1.53
N GLY A 31 -13.85 -0.47 -2.48
CA GLY A 31 -15.27 -0.13 -2.28
C GLY A 31 -15.57 1.38 -2.29
N ALA A 32 -14.57 2.23 -2.49
CA ALA A 32 -14.73 3.69 -2.50
C ALA A 32 -13.98 4.31 -3.68
N GLU A 33 -14.34 3.90 -4.89
CA GLU A 33 -13.60 4.23 -6.11
C GLU A 33 -13.65 5.72 -6.48
N GLN A 34 -14.63 6.46 -5.94
CA GLN A 34 -14.80 7.90 -6.12
C GLN A 34 -14.06 8.73 -5.07
N GLU A 35 -13.49 8.11 -4.03
CA GLU A 35 -12.67 8.81 -3.05
C GLU A 35 -11.30 9.19 -3.63
N ALA A 36 -10.68 10.21 -3.02
CA ALA A 36 -9.36 10.67 -3.43
C ALA A 36 -8.30 9.55 -3.29
N LEU A 37 -7.42 9.46 -4.29
CA LEU A 37 -6.27 8.58 -4.25
C LEU A 37 -5.26 9.07 -3.21
N ILE A 38 -4.62 8.14 -2.50
CA ILE A 38 -3.56 8.45 -1.55
C ILE A 38 -2.20 8.11 -2.16
N ARG A 39 -1.18 8.88 -1.83
CA ARG A 39 0.21 8.65 -2.25
C ARG A 39 1.05 8.29 -1.04
N VAL A 40 1.80 7.19 -1.13
CA VAL A 40 2.64 6.71 -0.04
C VAL A 40 4.03 6.42 -0.57
N ARG A 41 5.06 7.00 0.05
CA ARG A 41 6.45 6.66 -0.26
C ARG A 41 6.71 5.23 0.18
N ILE A 42 7.21 4.41 -0.74
CA ILE A 42 7.60 3.03 -0.47
C ILE A 42 8.88 3.06 0.36
N GLY A 43 8.86 2.35 1.49
CA GLY A 43 10.04 2.07 2.30
C GLY A 43 10.77 0.83 1.80
N ARG A 44 12.01 0.64 2.25
CA ARG A 44 12.79 -0.57 1.99
C ARG A 44 13.46 -1.02 3.30
N ASN A 45 13.38 -2.31 3.60
CA ASN A 45 14.08 -2.92 4.72
C ASN A 45 14.76 -4.24 4.26
N ALA A 46 15.38 -4.96 5.19
CA ALA A 46 16.07 -6.23 4.90
C ALA A 46 15.15 -7.32 4.31
N GLN A 47 13.83 -7.20 4.47
CA GLN A 47 12.83 -8.14 3.95
C GLN A 47 12.18 -7.68 2.63
N GLY A 48 12.56 -6.51 2.11
CA GLY A 48 12.09 -5.99 0.82
C GLY A 48 11.39 -4.65 0.94
N GLN A 49 10.42 -4.42 0.05
CA GLN A 49 9.65 -3.18 0.01
C GLN A 49 8.59 -3.16 1.12
N THR A 50 8.43 -2.00 1.75
CA THR A 50 7.41 -1.77 2.77
C THR A 50 6.52 -0.61 2.38
N LEU A 51 5.32 -0.56 2.95
CA LEU A 51 4.38 0.55 2.78
C LEU A 51 4.07 1.12 4.16
N PRO A 52 4.73 2.21 4.59
CA PRO A 52 4.57 2.75 5.94
C PRO A 52 3.09 3.07 6.27
N GLY A 53 2.63 2.58 7.42
CA GLY A 53 1.22 2.70 7.85
C GLY A 53 0.28 1.68 7.20
N PHE A 54 0.83 0.69 6.50
CA PHE A 54 0.06 -0.41 5.93
C PHE A 54 0.75 -1.75 6.15
N SER A 55 -0.10 -2.76 6.31
CA SER A 55 0.31 -4.16 6.36
C SER A 55 -0.23 -4.90 5.13
N PRO A 56 0.47 -5.92 4.60
CA PRO A 56 -0.08 -6.79 3.56
C PRO A 56 -1.43 -7.35 4.02
N ALA A 57 -2.46 -7.22 3.18
CA ALA A 57 -3.80 -7.70 3.53
C ALA A 57 -3.95 -9.23 3.43
N VAL A 58 -2.94 -9.92 2.88
CA VAL A 58 -2.90 -11.38 2.83
C VAL A 58 -2.03 -11.84 4.00
N GLN A 59 -2.69 -12.34 5.03
CA GLN A 59 -2.07 -13.12 6.11
C GLN A 59 -2.87 -14.43 6.21
N ASP A 60 -2.78 -15.28 5.18
CA ASP A 60 -2.76 -16.75 5.27
C ASP A 60 -2.67 -17.37 3.86
N GLU A 61 -1.47 -17.77 3.44
CA GLU A 61 -1.29 -18.81 2.41
C GLU A 61 -0.28 -19.83 2.93
N ARG A 62 -0.49 -20.31 4.17
CA ARG A 62 0.19 -21.52 4.66
C ARG A 62 -0.85 -22.52 5.16
N LEU A 63 -1.42 -23.26 4.21
CA LEU A 63 -1.93 -24.61 4.43
C LEU A 63 -1.15 -25.56 3.53
#